data_AF-A0A5B8XF15-F1
#
_entry.id   AF-A0A5B8XF15-F1
#
_cell.length_a   1.000
_cell.length_b   1.000
_cell.length_c   1.000
_cell.angle_alpha   90.00
_cell.angle_beta   90.00
_cell.angle_gamma   90.00
#
_symmetry.space_group_name_H-M   'P 1'
#
loop_
_entity.id
_entity.type
_entity.pdbx_description
1 polymer ?
#
loop_
_entity_poly.entity_id
_entity_poly.type
_entity_poly.pdbx_seq_one_letter_code
_entity_poly.pdbx_strand_id
1 'polypeptide(L)'
;MVNSGSSANLLMIAAMFFRKNNPLKRGDEIIVPAVSWSTTYSPLQQYGLHVKFVDIDKNTLNIDLEKLKSAITDKTKAILLVNLLGNPNDFDKIREIIGTRNITILEDNCESMGSSYNDKQTGTFGKMGTYSCFFSHHISTMEGGLIVTDNEEFHHILLSLRAHGWTRNLPENNHLCTKMSDLFKEHFRFLIPGYNVRPLEMSGAIGIEQLKKLPSMIAKRRENARIFQDNFANDERFIIQKEIGKSSWFGFAMIIKPEAGIERSAIIAKLTEAKIETRPIVTGDMTKCEMLKYFDYELAGSMENAELIDSNGFFVGNHDVDIAKNIALLRNILNVI
;
A
#
# COMPACT_ATOMS: atom_id res chain seq x y z
N MET A 1 13.56 -2.67 8.54
CA MET A 1 13.92 -1.90 7.33
C MET A 1 14.59 -2.81 6.30
N VAL A 2 14.24 -2.59 5.03
CA VAL A 2 14.72 -3.23 3.78
C VAL A 2 15.03 -2.15 2.75
N ASN A 3 15.58 -2.50 1.59
CA ASN A 3 16.04 -1.55 0.57
C ASN A 3 14.92 -0.77 -0.16
N SER A 4 13.66 -1.23 -0.17
CA SER A 4 12.52 -0.54 -0.79
C SER A 4 11.18 -1.02 -0.24
N GLY A 5 10.10 -0.27 -0.46
CA GLY A 5 8.72 -0.72 -0.19
C GLY A 5 8.36 -2.00 -0.95
N SER A 6 8.82 -2.13 -2.20
CA SER A 6 8.63 -3.35 -3.00
C SER A 6 9.26 -4.60 -2.35
N SER A 7 10.48 -4.48 -1.83
CA SER A 7 11.10 -5.57 -1.09
C SER A 7 10.42 -5.83 0.25
N ALA A 8 9.76 -4.80 0.82
CA ALA A 8 8.96 -4.97 2.03
C ALA A 8 7.75 -5.87 1.75
N ASN A 9 7.04 -5.63 0.65
CA ASN A 9 5.95 -6.51 0.18
C ASN A 9 6.45 -7.93 -0.12
N LEU A 10 7.60 -8.05 -0.80
CA LEU A 10 8.23 -9.34 -1.06
C LEU A 10 8.46 -10.12 0.23
N LEU A 11 9.13 -9.53 1.23
CA LEU A 11 9.43 -10.23 2.47
C LEU A 11 8.19 -10.48 3.32
N MET A 12 7.18 -9.61 3.28
CA MET A 12 5.90 -9.83 3.95
C MET A 12 5.22 -11.10 3.43
N ILE A 13 5.13 -11.27 2.11
CA ILE A 13 4.53 -12.48 1.51
C ILE A 13 5.41 -13.70 1.74
N ALA A 14 6.73 -13.57 1.56
CA ALA A 14 7.68 -14.65 1.82
C ALA A 14 7.57 -15.20 3.25
N ALA A 15 7.48 -14.32 4.25
CA ALA A 15 7.43 -14.72 5.65
C ALA A 15 6.22 -15.59 5.99
N MET A 16 5.10 -15.42 5.26
CA MET A 16 3.90 -16.24 5.44
C MET A 16 4.11 -17.72 5.09
N PHE A 17 5.12 -18.07 4.28
CA PHE A 17 5.45 -19.45 3.91
C PHE A 17 6.33 -20.16 4.94
N PHE A 18 7.00 -19.42 5.83
CA PHE A 18 8.00 -19.96 6.77
C PHE A 18 7.56 -19.95 8.23
N ARG A 19 6.35 -19.48 8.52
CA ARG A 19 5.76 -19.59 9.87
C ARG A 19 5.40 -21.05 10.19
N LYS A 20 5.45 -21.41 11.48
CA LYS A 20 5.15 -22.77 11.95
C LYS A 20 3.69 -23.14 11.76
N ASN A 21 2.79 -22.24 12.14
CA ASN A 21 1.35 -22.52 12.18
C ASN A 21 0.63 -21.88 11.00
N ASN A 22 -0.10 -22.69 10.23
CA ASN A 22 -0.85 -22.29 9.05
C ASN A 22 0.00 -21.46 8.05
N PRO A 23 1.14 -21.98 7.57
CA PRO A 23 1.88 -21.31 6.51
C PRO A 23 1.04 -21.25 5.24
N LEU A 24 1.20 -20.17 4.47
CA LEU A 24 0.69 -20.14 3.11
C LEU A 24 1.42 -21.17 2.26
N LYS A 25 0.71 -21.67 1.26
CA LYS A 25 1.19 -22.62 0.26
C LYS A 25 0.88 -22.09 -1.12
N ARG A 26 1.61 -22.60 -2.12
CA ARG A 26 1.29 -22.33 -3.53
C ARG A 26 -0.16 -22.76 -3.81
N GLY A 27 -0.91 -21.92 -4.50
CA GLY A 27 -2.33 -22.09 -4.79
C GLY A 27 -3.29 -21.60 -3.70
N ASP A 28 -2.79 -21.17 -2.53
CA ASP A 28 -3.67 -20.57 -1.53
C ASP A 28 -4.26 -19.24 -2.05
N GLU A 29 -5.55 -19.03 -1.77
CA GLU A 29 -6.30 -17.86 -2.22
C GLU A 29 -5.98 -16.64 -1.35
N ILE A 30 -5.58 -15.54 -2.00
CA ILE A 30 -5.41 -14.23 -1.39
C ILE A 30 -6.27 -13.19 -2.12
N ILE A 31 -7.03 -12.41 -1.36
CA ILE A 31 -7.84 -11.31 -1.88
C ILE A 31 -7.02 -10.01 -1.90
N VAL A 32 -7.14 -9.24 -2.98
CA VAL A 32 -6.51 -7.93 -3.18
C VAL A 32 -7.47 -6.94 -3.84
N PRO A 33 -7.32 -5.62 -3.63
CA PRO A 33 -8.01 -4.62 -4.44
C PRO A 33 -7.48 -4.58 -5.88
N ALA A 34 -8.34 -4.22 -6.83
CA ALA A 34 -8.01 -4.05 -8.24
C ALA A 34 -7.11 -2.84 -8.55
N VAL A 35 -6.96 -1.91 -7.61
CA VAL A 35 -6.11 -0.71 -7.74
C VAL A 35 -5.08 -0.67 -6.61
N SER A 36 -3.80 -0.66 -6.98
CA SER A 36 -2.65 -0.51 -6.06
C SER A 36 -1.37 -0.33 -6.89
N TRP A 37 -0.20 -0.45 -6.29
CA TRP A 37 1.08 -0.47 -6.98
C TRP A 37 1.45 -1.87 -7.50
N SER A 38 2.22 -1.95 -8.59
CA SER A 38 2.55 -3.24 -9.24
C SER A 38 3.22 -4.25 -8.30
N THR A 39 4.09 -3.80 -7.40
CA THR A 39 4.82 -4.65 -6.46
C THR A 39 4.03 -5.01 -5.19
N THR A 40 2.77 -4.58 -5.09
CA THR A 40 1.78 -5.21 -4.20
C THR A 40 1.44 -6.62 -4.71
N TYR A 41 1.34 -6.77 -6.04
CA TYR A 41 0.87 -8.00 -6.68
C TYR A 41 2.00 -8.96 -7.06
N SER A 42 3.17 -8.45 -7.48
CA SER A 42 4.26 -9.30 -7.97
C SER A 42 4.69 -10.40 -6.99
N PRO A 43 4.81 -10.15 -5.66
CA PRO A 43 5.16 -11.21 -4.71
C PRO A 43 4.13 -12.34 -4.65
N LEU A 44 2.85 -12.06 -4.89
CA LEU A 44 1.79 -13.07 -4.89
C LEU A 44 2.02 -14.08 -6.02
N GLN A 45 2.34 -13.58 -7.21
CA GLN A 45 2.69 -14.40 -8.37
C GLN A 45 3.99 -15.18 -8.15
N GLN A 46 5.04 -14.53 -7.63
CA GLN A 46 6.35 -15.15 -7.40
C GLN A 46 6.24 -16.33 -6.43
N TYR A 47 5.40 -16.19 -5.41
CA TYR A 47 5.10 -17.25 -4.44
C TYR A 47 3.98 -18.21 -4.89
N GLY A 48 3.42 -18.00 -6.09
CA GLY A 48 2.43 -18.88 -6.72
C GLY A 48 1.12 -18.96 -5.96
N LEU A 49 0.65 -17.85 -5.39
CA LEU A 49 -0.67 -17.74 -4.77
C LEU A 49 -1.75 -17.56 -5.85
N HIS A 50 -2.98 -17.99 -5.54
CA HIS A 50 -4.14 -17.72 -6.38
C HIS A 50 -4.72 -16.35 -5.98
N VAL A 51 -4.67 -15.37 -6.90
CA VAL A 51 -5.03 -13.99 -6.60
C VAL A 51 -6.49 -13.74 -6.95
N LYS A 52 -7.31 -13.39 -5.97
CA LYS A 52 -8.70 -12.98 -6.18
C LYS A 52 -8.80 -11.46 -6.13
N PHE A 53 -8.98 -10.84 -7.29
CA PHE A 53 -9.18 -9.39 -7.38
C PHE A 53 -10.60 -9.01 -6.97
N VAL A 54 -10.70 -7.98 -6.15
CA VAL A 54 -11.96 -7.35 -5.74
C VAL A 54 -11.91 -5.89 -6.17
N ASP A 55 -13.02 -5.40 -6.71
CA ASP A 55 -13.13 -4.01 -7.12
C ASP A 55 -12.99 -3.05 -5.93
N ILE A 56 -12.76 -1.78 -6.26
CA ILE A 56 -12.63 -0.71 -5.27
C ILE A 56 -13.94 0.06 -5.10
N ASP A 57 -14.06 0.82 -4.01
CA ASP A 57 -15.08 1.84 -3.86
C ASP A 57 -14.58 3.14 -4.50
N LYS A 58 -15.29 3.66 -5.51
CA LYS A 58 -14.87 4.88 -6.24
C LYS A 58 -14.77 6.16 -5.41
N ASN A 59 -15.40 6.19 -4.23
CA ASN A 59 -15.33 7.35 -3.33
C ASN A 59 -14.09 7.26 -2.45
N THR A 60 -13.83 6.11 -1.83
CA THR A 60 -12.72 5.94 -0.87
C THR A 60 -11.40 5.58 -1.55
N LEU A 61 -11.50 5.01 -2.76
CA LEU A 61 -10.46 4.38 -3.58
C LEU A 61 -9.87 3.09 -3.00
N ASN A 62 -10.31 2.68 -1.81
CA ASN A 62 -9.94 1.44 -1.18
C ASN A 62 -10.85 0.28 -1.64
N ILE A 63 -10.56 -0.94 -1.19
CA ILE A 63 -11.36 -2.13 -1.55
C ILE A 63 -12.85 -1.92 -1.23
N ASP A 64 -13.74 -2.31 -2.15
CA ASP A 64 -15.18 -2.25 -1.91
C ASP A 64 -15.58 -3.32 -0.87
N LEU A 65 -16.17 -2.88 0.24
CA LEU A 65 -16.44 -3.75 1.38
C LEU A 65 -17.64 -4.69 1.16
N GLU A 66 -18.61 -4.33 0.31
CA GLU A 66 -19.72 -5.22 -0.03
C GLU A 66 -19.28 -6.29 -1.04
N LYS A 67 -18.45 -5.92 -2.01
CA LYS A 67 -17.82 -6.86 -2.93
C LYS A 67 -16.82 -7.76 -2.20
N LEU A 68 -16.03 -7.23 -1.26
CA LEU A 68 -15.16 -8.02 -0.39
C LEU A 68 -15.94 -9.07 0.40
N LYS A 69 -17.06 -8.67 1.02
CA LYS A 69 -17.93 -9.58 1.77
C LYS A 69 -18.42 -10.74 0.91
N SER A 70 -18.75 -10.47 -0.35
CA SER A 70 -19.22 -11.47 -1.31
C SER A 70 -18.09 -12.35 -1.88
N ALA A 71 -16.86 -11.82 -1.95
CA ALA A 71 -15.69 -12.49 -2.49
C ALA A 71 -15.07 -13.53 -1.53
N ILE A 72 -15.27 -13.35 -0.22
CA ILE A 72 -14.73 -14.24 0.81
C ILE A 72 -15.43 -15.60 0.78
N THR A 73 -14.63 -16.66 0.75
CA THR A 73 -15.08 -18.05 0.80
C THR A 73 -14.25 -18.84 1.81
N ASP A 74 -14.57 -20.13 2.00
CA ASP A 74 -13.76 -21.02 2.86
C ASP A 74 -12.35 -21.28 2.30
N LYS A 75 -12.10 -20.94 1.03
CA LYS A 75 -10.77 -21.02 0.41
C LYS A 75 -9.88 -19.83 0.79
N THR A 76 -10.47 -18.68 1.11
CA THR A 76 -9.74 -17.44 1.38
C THR A 76 -8.80 -17.62 2.57
N LYS A 77 -7.49 -17.48 2.36
CA LYS A 77 -6.46 -17.61 3.41
C LYS A 77 -5.96 -16.26 3.92
N ALA A 78 -5.90 -15.28 3.03
CA ALA A 78 -5.43 -13.95 3.37
C ALA A 78 -6.18 -12.88 2.58
N ILE A 79 -6.16 -11.66 3.13
CA ILE A 79 -6.57 -10.44 2.45
C ILE A 79 -5.40 -9.47 2.59
N LEU A 80 -4.85 -9.03 1.46
CA LEU A 80 -3.84 -7.97 1.41
C LEU A 80 -4.55 -6.66 1.11
N LEU A 81 -4.76 -5.87 2.16
CA LEU A 81 -5.35 -4.55 2.10
C LEU A 81 -4.32 -3.54 1.62
N VAL A 82 -4.79 -2.50 0.95
CA VAL A 82 -3.97 -1.36 0.52
C VAL A 82 -4.65 -0.12 1.05
N ASN A 83 -3.92 0.70 1.80
CA ASN A 83 -4.41 2.02 2.21
C ASN A 83 -4.01 3.02 1.13
N LEU A 84 -4.91 3.28 0.17
CA LEU A 84 -4.58 3.97 -1.08
C LEU A 84 -4.52 5.50 -0.90
N LEU A 85 -3.47 6.13 -1.46
CA LEU A 85 -3.25 7.57 -1.46
C LEU A 85 -3.34 8.27 -0.09
N GLY A 86 -3.01 7.58 0.98
CA GLY A 86 -3.07 8.10 2.34
C GLY A 86 -4.33 7.69 3.10
N ASN A 87 -5.32 7.11 2.45
CA ASN A 87 -6.63 6.87 3.05
C ASN A 87 -6.73 5.48 3.69
N PRO A 88 -7.00 5.39 5.01
CA PRO A 88 -7.26 4.13 5.70
C PRO A 88 -8.43 3.34 5.10
N ASN A 89 -8.36 2.02 5.22
CA ASN A 89 -9.53 1.16 5.10
C ASN A 89 -10.45 1.27 6.34
N ASP A 90 -11.72 0.89 6.21
CA ASP A 90 -12.62 0.72 7.36
C ASP A 90 -12.33 -0.62 8.06
N PHE A 91 -11.37 -0.59 8.98
CA PHE A 91 -10.90 -1.80 9.65
C PHE A 91 -11.94 -2.43 10.58
N ASP A 92 -12.92 -1.67 11.09
CA ASP A 92 -13.98 -2.23 11.93
C ASP A 92 -14.93 -3.06 11.07
N LYS A 93 -15.38 -2.51 9.94
CA LYS A 93 -16.25 -3.23 8.99
C LYS A 93 -15.54 -4.43 8.36
N ILE A 94 -14.23 -4.34 8.06
CA ILE A 94 -13.45 -5.49 7.58
C ILE A 94 -13.42 -6.61 8.63
N ARG A 95 -13.22 -6.28 9.91
CA ARG A 95 -13.24 -7.28 10.99
C ARG A 95 -14.62 -7.92 11.14
N GLU A 96 -15.70 -7.14 11.00
CA GLU A 96 -17.07 -7.65 10.99
C GLU A 96 -17.29 -8.65 9.84
N ILE A 97 -16.87 -8.29 8.62
CA ILE A 97 -16.98 -9.13 7.42
C ILE A 97 -16.26 -10.47 7.60
N ILE A 98 -15.04 -10.44 8.14
CA ILE A 98 -14.24 -11.66 8.38
C ILE A 98 -14.87 -12.52 9.47
N GLY A 99 -15.38 -11.89 10.54
CA GLY A 99 -15.96 -12.57 11.69
C GLY A 99 -14.94 -13.44 12.41
N THR A 100 -15.30 -14.70 12.67
CA THR A 100 -14.44 -15.67 13.38
C THR A 100 -13.57 -16.52 12.44
N ARG A 101 -13.54 -16.21 11.14
CA ARG A 101 -12.78 -16.99 10.16
C ARG A 101 -11.28 -16.77 10.36
N ASN A 102 -10.50 -17.81 10.13
CA ASN A 102 -9.04 -17.76 10.20
C ASN A 102 -8.44 -17.19 8.91
N ILE A 103 -8.72 -15.91 8.64
CA ILE A 103 -8.20 -15.16 7.48
C ILE A 103 -7.13 -14.19 7.97
N THR A 104 -5.94 -14.24 7.36
CA THR A 104 -4.84 -13.32 7.70
C THR A 104 -5.03 -11.98 6.99
N ILE A 105 -5.06 -10.88 7.75
CA ILE A 105 -4.96 -9.52 7.19
C ILE A 105 -3.49 -9.12 7.06
N LEU A 106 -3.13 -8.61 5.89
CA LEU A 106 -1.87 -7.94 5.59
C LEU A 106 -2.16 -6.53 5.11
N GLU A 107 -1.24 -5.60 5.30
CA GLU A 107 -1.40 -4.21 4.86
C GLU A 107 -0.21 -3.77 4.00
N ASP A 108 -0.50 -3.34 2.77
CA ASP A 108 0.37 -2.41 2.07
C ASP A 108 0.01 -0.98 2.51
N ASN A 109 0.92 -0.37 3.27
CA ASN A 109 0.80 0.98 3.78
C ASN A 109 1.86 1.92 3.18
N CYS A 110 2.44 1.57 2.03
CA CYS A 110 3.47 2.36 1.36
C CYS A 110 2.99 3.78 1.07
N GLU A 111 1.72 3.96 0.72
CA GLU A 111 1.11 5.24 0.40
C GLU A 111 0.44 5.94 1.60
N SER A 112 0.52 5.39 2.82
CA SER A 112 -0.31 5.84 3.95
C SER A 112 0.43 5.95 5.28
N MET A 113 1.73 6.28 5.23
CA MET A 113 2.50 6.56 6.44
C MET A 113 1.92 7.77 7.18
N GLY A 114 1.59 7.59 8.46
CA GLY A 114 1.03 8.65 9.32
C GLY A 114 -0.49 8.74 9.31
N SER A 115 -1.17 7.91 8.51
CA SER A 115 -2.63 7.75 8.60
C SER A 115 -3.03 7.00 9.86
N SER A 116 -4.24 7.27 10.35
CA SER A 116 -4.79 6.54 11.49
C SER A 116 -6.28 6.32 11.37
N TYR A 117 -6.76 5.26 12.01
CA TYR A 117 -8.16 4.89 12.11
C TYR A 117 -8.44 4.51 13.57
N ASN A 118 -9.47 5.10 14.20
CA ASN A 118 -9.75 4.95 15.63
C ASN A 118 -8.48 5.08 16.51
N ASP A 119 -7.69 6.13 16.23
CA ASP A 119 -6.42 6.47 16.89
C ASP A 119 -5.30 5.41 16.84
N LYS A 120 -5.49 4.35 16.04
CA LYS A 120 -4.45 3.37 15.72
C LYS A 120 -3.85 3.66 14.35
N GLN A 121 -2.53 3.59 14.23
CA GLN A 121 -1.82 3.87 12.96
C GLN A 121 -2.09 2.77 11.93
N THR A 122 -2.34 3.15 10.68
CA THR A 122 -2.46 2.17 9.59
C THR A 122 -1.14 1.45 9.36
N GLY A 123 -1.18 0.23 8.80
CA GLY A 123 -0.02 -0.68 8.76
C GLY A 123 0.21 -1.45 10.06
N THR A 124 -0.66 -1.29 11.08
CA THR A 124 -0.57 -2.03 12.35
C THR A 124 -1.85 -2.82 12.70
N PHE A 125 -2.83 -2.84 11.79
CA PHE A 125 -4.06 -3.62 11.92
C PHE A 125 -3.89 -5.07 11.47
N GLY A 126 -3.08 -5.29 10.43
CA GLY A 126 -2.72 -6.61 9.91
C GLY A 126 -1.67 -7.33 10.75
N LYS A 127 -1.35 -8.58 10.36
CA LYS A 127 -0.25 -9.35 10.94
C LYS A 127 1.11 -8.76 10.57
N MET A 128 1.21 -8.15 9.40
CA MET A 128 2.34 -7.36 8.94
C MET A 128 1.81 -6.16 8.16
N GLY A 129 2.52 -5.04 8.26
CA GLY A 129 2.27 -3.86 7.44
C GLY A 129 3.57 -3.38 6.80
N THR A 130 3.50 -2.94 5.54
CA THR A 130 4.66 -2.47 4.78
C THR A 130 4.61 -0.96 4.56
N TYR A 131 5.79 -0.35 4.46
CA TYR A 131 5.95 1.09 4.21
C TYR A 131 7.05 1.31 3.19
N SER A 132 6.98 2.45 2.49
CA SER A 132 8.01 2.93 1.58
C SER A 132 8.55 4.28 2.06
N CYS A 133 9.86 4.46 1.88
CA CYS A 133 10.61 5.70 2.12
C CYS A 133 11.32 6.16 0.84
N PHE A 134 10.76 5.84 -0.33
CA PHE A 134 11.23 6.34 -1.62
C PHE A 134 11.06 7.87 -1.73
N PHE A 135 11.78 8.52 -2.66
CA PHE A 135 11.84 9.97 -2.84
C PHE A 135 10.50 10.73 -2.69
N SER A 136 9.43 10.23 -3.30
CA SER A 136 8.12 10.91 -3.32
C SER A 136 7.14 10.46 -2.22
N HIS A 137 7.60 9.79 -1.16
CA HIS A 137 6.75 9.36 -0.05
C HIS A 137 6.72 10.39 1.10
N HIS A 138 5.92 10.10 2.14
CA HIS A 138 5.77 10.95 3.34
C HIS A 138 7.11 11.29 4.00
N ILE A 139 8.04 10.34 3.97
CA ILE A 139 9.45 10.53 4.28
C ILE A 139 10.30 9.94 3.17
N SER A 140 11.54 10.41 3.04
CA SER A 140 12.49 9.87 2.06
C SER A 140 13.85 9.50 2.66
N THR A 141 14.36 8.33 2.28
CA THR A 141 15.70 7.85 2.63
C THR A 141 16.53 7.51 1.39
N MET A 142 16.32 8.26 0.30
CA MET A 142 16.68 7.91 -1.08
C MET A 142 15.81 6.75 -1.58
N GLU A 143 16.15 5.54 -1.17
CA GLU A 143 15.37 4.32 -1.30
C GLU A 143 15.20 3.70 0.09
N GLY A 144 14.09 3.00 0.32
CA GLY A 144 13.87 2.33 1.59
C GLY A 144 12.47 1.78 1.75
N GLY A 145 12.36 0.75 2.59
CA GLY A 145 11.07 0.24 3.03
C GLY A 145 11.13 -0.35 4.42
N LEU A 146 9.97 -0.51 5.05
CA LEU A 146 9.83 -1.12 6.36
C LEU A 146 8.76 -2.21 6.31
N ILE A 147 8.95 -3.24 7.14
CA ILE A 147 7.89 -4.16 7.55
C ILE A 147 7.75 -3.98 9.06
N VAL A 148 6.53 -3.80 9.55
CA VAL A 148 6.21 -3.80 10.98
C VAL A 148 5.35 -5.02 11.31
N THR A 149 5.51 -5.54 12.52
CA THR A 149 4.72 -6.66 13.05
C THR A 149 4.89 -6.71 14.56
N ASP A 150 3.83 -7.12 15.28
CA ASP A 150 3.88 -7.43 16.71
C ASP A 150 4.15 -8.92 16.97
N ASN A 151 4.35 -9.71 15.91
CA ASN A 151 4.59 -11.14 16.02
C ASN A 151 6.09 -11.43 15.94
N GLU A 152 6.64 -11.96 17.02
CA GLU A 152 8.06 -12.24 17.17
C GLU A 152 8.57 -13.33 16.20
N GLU A 153 7.75 -14.33 15.86
CA GLU A 153 8.09 -15.34 14.86
C GLU A 153 8.29 -14.70 13.48
N PHE A 154 7.34 -13.85 13.04
CA PHE A 154 7.50 -13.09 11.80
C PHE A 154 8.71 -12.16 11.85
N HIS A 155 8.95 -11.48 12.97
CA HIS A 155 10.14 -10.65 13.13
C HIS A 155 11.43 -11.45 12.88
N HIS A 156 11.57 -12.62 13.48
CA HIS A 156 12.73 -13.50 13.29
C HIS A 156 12.85 -14.02 11.86
N ILE A 157 11.74 -14.46 11.26
CA ILE A 157 11.70 -14.88 9.85
C ILE A 157 12.20 -13.74 8.94
N LEU A 158 11.70 -12.53 9.13
CA LEU A 158 12.07 -11.34 8.35
C LEU A 158 13.56 -10.99 8.51
N LEU A 159 14.13 -11.10 9.71
CA LEU A 159 15.55 -10.85 9.95
C LEU A 159 16.44 -11.80 9.13
N SER A 160 16.06 -13.07 9.03
CA SER A 160 16.77 -14.07 8.25
C SER A 160 16.53 -13.91 6.74
N LEU A 161 15.27 -13.74 6.31
CA LEU A 161 14.91 -13.54 4.89
C LEU A 161 15.61 -12.33 4.28
N ARG A 162 15.77 -11.24 5.03
CA ARG A 162 16.40 -10.00 4.56
C ARG A 162 17.87 -10.17 4.15
N ALA A 163 18.57 -11.12 4.75
CA ALA A 163 20.01 -11.26 4.63
C ALA A 163 20.43 -12.73 4.47
N HIS A 164 20.43 -13.20 3.22
CA HIS A 164 20.91 -14.51 2.76
C HIS A 164 20.20 -15.72 3.37
N GLY A 165 19.16 -15.53 4.19
CA GLY A 165 18.54 -16.64 4.93
C GLY A 165 19.40 -17.18 6.08
N TRP A 166 20.39 -16.40 6.55
CA TRP A 166 21.31 -16.85 7.58
C TRP A 166 20.82 -16.57 9.01
N THR A 167 21.58 -17.00 10.01
CA THR A 167 21.26 -16.82 11.44
C THR A 167 21.96 -15.64 12.11
N ARG A 168 22.87 -14.94 11.42
CA ARG A 168 23.72 -13.89 12.02
C ARG A 168 22.93 -12.77 12.67
N ASN A 169 21.76 -12.44 12.12
CA ASN A 169 20.92 -11.36 12.62
C ASN A 169 19.85 -11.84 13.60
N LEU A 170 19.73 -13.15 13.86
CA LEU A 170 18.79 -13.68 14.84
C LEU A 170 19.33 -13.51 16.25
N PRO A 171 18.46 -13.33 17.26
CA PRO A 171 18.86 -13.46 18.66
C PRO A 171 19.25 -14.90 19.01
N GLU A 172 19.92 -15.08 20.14
CA GLU A 172 20.31 -16.41 20.65
C GLU A 172 19.07 -17.32 20.82
N ASN A 173 18.08 -16.82 21.57
CA ASN A 173 16.76 -17.42 21.66
C ASN A 173 15.88 -16.87 20.54
N ASN A 174 15.56 -17.69 19.54
CA ASN A 174 14.76 -17.29 18.39
C ASN A 174 13.74 -18.37 17.99
N HIS A 175 12.83 -18.02 17.07
CA HIS A 175 11.72 -18.90 16.67
C HIS A 175 12.08 -19.88 15.54
N LEU A 176 13.25 -19.76 14.91
CA LEU A 176 13.63 -20.53 13.72
C LEU A 176 14.53 -21.72 14.05
N CYS A 177 15.50 -21.56 14.95
CA CYS A 177 16.45 -22.61 15.30
C CYS A 177 17.11 -22.39 16.67
N THR A 178 17.64 -23.47 17.26
CA THR A 178 18.68 -23.37 18.28
C THR A 178 20.02 -23.08 17.62
N LYS A 179 20.72 -22.02 18.06
CA LYS A 179 22.05 -21.69 17.54
C LYS A 179 23.10 -22.71 17.98
N MET A 180 24.11 -22.91 17.14
CA MET A 180 25.23 -23.81 17.45
C MET A 180 26.26 -23.08 18.31
N SER A 181 26.90 -23.81 19.24
CA SER A 181 28.03 -23.30 20.02
C SER A 181 29.31 -23.10 19.18
N ASP A 182 29.46 -23.85 18.09
CA ASP A 182 30.53 -23.68 17.11
C ASP A 182 30.27 -22.44 16.24
N LEU A 183 30.88 -21.31 16.61
CA LEU A 183 30.71 -20.02 15.91
C LEU A 183 31.19 -20.06 14.45
N PHE A 184 32.19 -20.88 14.13
CA PHE A 184 32.69 -20.97 12.76
C PHE A 184 31.61 -21.51 11.82
N LYS A 185 30.87 -22.53 12.28
CA LYS A 185 29.72 -23.07 11.55
C LYS A 185 28.49 -22.17 11.65
N GLU A 186 28.21 -21.60 12.83
CA GLU A 186 27.02 -20.75 13.04
C GLU A 186 27.06 -19.49 12.16
N HIS A 187 28.25 -18.90 11.95
CA HIS A 187 28.40 -17.75 11.05
C HIS A 187 28.03 -18.03 9.59
N PHE A 188 28.02 -19.28 9.13
CA PHE A 188 27.67 -19.66 7.76
C PHE A 188 26.51 -20.65 7.70
N ARG A 189 25.62 -20.61 8.70
CA ARG A 189 24.39 -21.39 8.72
C ARG A 189 23.27 -20.66 7.99
N PHE A 190 22.68 -21.33 6.99
CA PHE A 190 21.53 -20.86 6.21
C PHE A 190 20.30 -21.73 6.53
N LEU A 191 19.17 -21.11 6.85
CA LEU A 191 17.95 -21.81 7.31
C LEU A 191 16.81 -21.77 6.30
N ILE A 192 16.58 -20.60 5.71
CA ILE A 192 15.45 -20.35 4.82
C ILE A 192 15.97 -19.75 3.51
N PRO A 193 15.32 -20.01 2.36
CA PRO A 193 15.72 -19.42 1.08
C PRO A 193 15.39 -17.91 1.09
N GLY A 194 16.34 -17.11 1.57
CA GLY A 194 16.21 -15.66 1.70
C GLY A 194 16.77 -14.87 0.52
N TYR A 195 16.95 -13.57 0.76
CA TYR A 195 17.39 -12.57 -0.21
C TYR A 195 18.51 -11.70 0.36
N ASN A 196 19.06 -10.80 -0.44
CA ASN A 196 19.87 -9.69 0.06
C ASN A 196 19.18 -8.37 -0.27
N VAL A 197 18.24 -7.98 0.58
CA VAL A 197 17.46 -6.72 0.45
C VAL A 197 17.70 -5.82 1.65
N ARG A 198 18.91 -5.89 2.22
CA ARG A 198 19.35 -5.01 3.31
C ARG A 198 19.34 -3.55 2.82
N PRO A 199 18.90 -2.60 3.65
CA PRO A 199 19.09 -1.18 3.34
C PRO A 199 20.57 -0.79 3.50
N LEU A 200 20.92 0.38 2.99
CA LEU A 200 22.19 1.01 3.34
C LEU A 200 22.10 1.67 4.72
N GLU A 201 23.23 1.73 5.43
CA GLU A 201 23.33 2.41 6.73
C GLU A 201 22.94 3.90 6.61
N MET A 202 23.30 4.52 5.48
CA MET A 202 22.91 5.90 5.16
C MET A 202 21.39 6.11 5.16
N SER A 203 20.62 5.16 4.62
CA SER A 203 19.16 5.25 4.62
C SER A 203 18.61 5.18 6.05
N GLY A 204 19.23 4.38 6.93
CA GLY A 204 18.89 4.35 8.35
C GLY A 204 19.15 5.69 9.04
N ALA A 205 20.33 6.28 8.83
CA ALA A 205 20.69 7.58 9.41
C ALA A 205 19.75 8.71 8.95
N ILE A 206 19.41 8.77 7.66
CA ILE A 206 18.45 9.76 7.12
C ILE A 206 17.05 9.52 7.71
N GLY A 207 16.63 8.25 7.80
CA GLY A 207 15.30 7.88 8.31
C GLY A 207 15.05 8.36 9.75
N ILE A 208 16.07 8.34 10.61
CA ILE A 208 15.97 8.85 11.98
C ILE A 208 15.57 10.34 11.99
N GLU A 209 16.20 11.16 11.16
CA GLU A 209 15.87 12.59 11.09
C GLU A 209 14.53 12.85 10.42
N GLN A 210 14.14 12.03 9.44
CA GLN A 210 12.83 12.12 8.80
C GLN A 210 11.68 11.82 9.78
N LEU A 211 11.82 10.78 10.61
CA LEU A 211 10.78 10.40 11.58
C LEU A 211 10.48 11.51 12.60
N LYS A 212 11.48 12.32 12.98
CA LYS A 212 11.28 13.50 13.85
C LYS A 212 10.38 14.56 13.20
N LYS A 213 10.43 14.69 11.87
CA LYS A 213 9.68 15.68 11.08
C LYS A 213 8.29 15.18 10.66
N LEU A 214 8.10 13.86 10.63
CA LEU A 214 6.87 13.23 10.16
C LEU A 214 5.60 13.84 10.79
N PRO A 215 5.49 14.07 12.12
CA PRO A 215 4.27 14.66 12.69
C PRO A 215 3.89 16.02 12.06
N SER A 216 4.84 16.93 11.87
CA SER A 216 4.60 18.23 11.23
C SER A 216 4.31 18.11 9.74
N MET A 217 4.97 17.17 9.05
CA MET A 217 4.73 16.91 7.63
C MET A 217 3.29 16.42 7.39
N ILE A 218 2.80 15.51 8.25
CA ILE A 218 1.40 15.03 8.20
C ILE A 218 0.42 16.15 8.54
N ALA A 219 0.71 16.97 9.55
CA ALA A 219 -0.14 18.10 9.89
C ALA A 219 -0.30 19.07 8.71
N LYS A 220 0.80 19.39 8.01
CA LYS A 220 0.75 20.27 6.84
C LYS A 220 0.02 19.63 5.66
N ARG A 221 0.23 18.34 5.38
CA ARG A 221 -0.50 17.60 4.34
C ARG A 221 -2.02 17.61 4.57
N ARG A 222 -2.46 17.43 5.82
CA ARG A 222 -3.89 17.49 6.19
C ARG A 222 -4.47 18.90 6.08
N GLU A 223 -3.69 19.93 6.40
CA GLU A 223 -4.11 21.32 6.18
C GLU A 223 -4.34 21.61 4.70
N ASN A 224 -3.40 21.19 3.83
CA ASN A 224 -3.55 21.30 2.38
C ASN A 224 -4.78 20.52 1.88
N ALA A 225 -5.01 19.32 2.42
CA ALA A 225 -6.17 18.51 2.07
C ALA A 225 -7.50 19.20 2.41
N ARG A 226 -7.59 19.85 3.57
CA ARG A 226 -8.77 20.65 3.93
C ARG A 226 -9.02 21.76 2.90
N ILE A 227 -7.98 22.48 2.50
CA ILE A 227 -8.10 23.54 1.48
C ILE A 227 -8.53 22.96 0.12
N PHE A 228 -7.98 21.80 -0.27
CA PHE A 228 -8.39 21.09 -1.47
C PHE A 228 -9.86 20.68 -1.41
N GLN A 229 -10.30 20.07 -0.31
CA GLN A 229 -11.70 19.70 -0.10
C GLN A 229 -12.62 20.93 -0.15
N ASP A 230 -12.27 22.03 0.51
CA ASP A 230 -13.03 23.28 0.48
C ASP A 230 -13.23 23.81 -0.96
N ASN A 231 -12.29 23.56 -1.87
CA ASN A 231 -12.35 23.99 -3.27
C ASN A 231 -13.10 23.01 -4.20
N PHE A 232 -13.16 21.72 -3.88
CA PHE A 232 -13.61 20.67 -4.81
C PHE A 232 -14.73 19.76 -4.30
N ALA A 233 -15.08 19.76 -3.01
CA ALA A 233 -16.07 18.85 -2.44
C ALA A 233 -17.46 18.96 -3.07
N ASN A 234 -17.84 20.16 -3.53
CA ASN A 234 -19.12 20.43 -4.18
C ASN A 234 -19.01 20.56 -5.71
N ASP A 235 -17.88 20.17 -6.32
CA ASP A 235 -17.78 20.22 -7.78
C ASP A 235 -18.61 19.09 -8.41
N GLU A 236 -19.57 19.47 -9.24
CA GLU A 236 -20.46 18.51 -9.90
C GLU A 236 -19.76 17.64 -10.94
N ARG A 237 -18.56 18.03 -11.42
CA ARG A 237 -17.83 17.33 -12.49
C ARG A 237 -16.87 16.26 -11.96
N PHE A 238 -16.48 16.33 -10.68
CA PHE A 238 -15.45 15.47 -10.12
C PHE A 238 -15.92 14.70 -8.89
N ILE A 239 -15.43 13.46 -8.74
CA ILE A 239 -15.43 12.74 -7.47
C ILE A 239 -14.03 12.91 -6.88
N ILE A 240 -13.96 13.40 -5.64
CA ILE A 240 -12.72 13.45 -4.86
C ILE A 240 -12.74 12.36 -3.78
N GLN A 241 -11.55 11.99 -3.30
CA GLN A 241 -11.43 10.95 -2.28
C GLN A 241 -12.22 11.29 -1.00
N LYS A 242 -13.14 10.39 -0.62
CA LYS A 242 -13.83 10.40 0.66
C LYS A 242 -12.92 9.82 1.74
N GLU A 243 -12.58 10.67 2.69
CA GLU A 243 -11.71 10.31 3.80
C GLU A 243 -12.37 9.30 4.77
N ILE A 244 -11.58 8.31 5.20
CA ILE A 244 -11.91 7.37 6.28
C ILE A 244 -10.90 7.60 7.41
N GLY A 245 -11.37 7.75 8.64
CA GLY A 245 -10.49 8.03 9.78
C GLY A 245 -9.72 9.35 9.59
N LYS A 246 -8.40 9.30 9.70
CA LYS A 246 -7.49 10.44 9.50
C LYS A 246 -6.48 10.08 8.41
N SER A 247 -6.77 10.43 7.16
CA SER A 247 -5.88 10.20 6.02
C SER A 247 -4.59 11.02 6.15
N SER A 248 -3.48 10.50 5.62
CA SER A 248 -2.22 11.24 5.50
C SER A 248 -2.14 12.05 4.20
N TRP A 249 -3.11 11.86 3.29
CA TRP A 249 -3.24 12.56 2.01
C TRP A 249 -1.94 12.57 1.20
N PHE A 250 -1.59 11.41 0.65
CA PHE A 250 -0.40 11.26 -0.21
C PHE A 250 -0.46 12.19 -1.42
N GLY A 251 -1.63 12.28 -2.05
CA GLY A 251 -1.95 13.17 -3.16
C GLY A 251 -3.45 13.41 -3.25
N PHE A 252 -3.87 14.20 -4.23
CA PHE A 252 -5.28 14.55 -4.44
C PHE A 252 -5.82 13.87 -5.69
N ALA A 253 -6.55 12.78 -5.48
CA ALA A 253 -7.24 12.07 -6.55
C ALA A 253 -8.51 12.81 -7.00
N MET A 254 -8.72 12.81 -8.31
CA MET A 254 -9.90 13.35 -8.97
C MET A 254 -10.35 12.36 -10.04
N ILE A 255 -11.62 11.97 -9.98
CA ILE A 255 -12.26 11.12 -11.00
C ILE A 255 -13.28 11.97 -11.71
N ILE A 256 -13.17 12.10 -13.03
CA ILE A 256 -14.12 12.84 -13.85
C ILE A 256 -15.42 12.03 -13.92
N LYS A 257 -16.53 12.64 -13.52
CA LYS A 257 -17.84 12.00 -13.63
C LYS A 257 -18.21 11.80 -15.11
N PRO A 258 -18.64 10.60 -15.54
CA PRO A 258 -19.00 10.35 -16.94
C PRO A 258 -20.02 11.36 -17.49
N GLU A 259 -20.99 11.75 -16.68
CA GLU A 259 -22.04 12.74 -17.01
C GLU A 259 -21.50 14.16 -17.27
N ALA A 260 -20.27 14.48 -16.85
CA ALA A 260 -19.66 15.77 -17.14
C ALA A 260 -19.31 15.92 -18.63
N GLY A 261 -19.19 14.83 -19.38
CA GLY A 261 -18.83 14.86 -20.81
C GLY A 261 -17.42 15.42 -21.07
N ILE A 262 -16.53 15.36 -20.07
CA ILE A 262 -15.17 15.89 -20.15
C ILE A 262 -14.18 14.73 -20.36
N GLU A 263 -13.38 14.83 -21.42
CA GLU A 263 -12.28 13.90 -21.67
C GLU A 263 -11.10 14.16 -20.73
N ARG A 264 -10.58 13.10 -20.09
CA ARG A 264 -9.40 13.21 -19.20
C ARG A 264 -8.21 13.86 -19.91
N SER A 265 -7.97 13.51 -21.18
CA SER A 265 -6.88 14.06 -21.98
C SER A 265 -6.94 15.59 -22.11
N ALA A 266 -8.13 16.18 -22.21
CA ALA A 266 -8.32 17.63 -22.27
C ALA A 266 -7.92 18.31 -20.96
N ILE A 267 -8.25 17.71 -19.81
CA ILE A 267 -7.82 18.19 -18.50
C ILE A 267 -6.30 18.11 -18.38
N ILE A 268 -5.72 16.95 -18.68
CA ILE A 268 -4.27 16.74 -18.55
C ILE A 268 -3.49 17.71 -19.46
N ALA A 269 -3.97 17.99 -20.67
CA ALA A 269 -3.34 18.97 -21.56
C ALA A 269 -3.30 20.37 -20.93
N LYS A 270 -4.42 20.87 -20.39
CA LYS A 270 -4.48 22.19 -19.72
C LYS A 270 -3.61 22.24 -18.46
N LEU A 271 -3.62 21.18 -17.66
CA LEU A 271 -2.77 21.10 -16.46
C LEU A 271 -1.28 21.08 -16.84
N THR A 272 -0.91 20.38 -17.91
CA THR A 272 0.46 20.34 -18.43
C THR A 272 0.90 21.72 -18.95
N GLU A 273 0.07 22.42 -19.70
CA GLU A 273 0.34 23.79 -20.17
C GLU A 273 0.58 24.75 -18.98
N ALA A 274 -0.19 24.58 -17.91
CA ALA A 274 -0.04 25.33 -16.67
C ALA A 274 1.10 24.82 -15.75
N LYS A 275 1.89 23.83 -16.20
CA LYS A 275 2.98 23.21 -15.44
C LYS A 275 2.54 22.57 -14.12
N ILE A 276 1.31 22.06 -14.07
CA ILE A 276 0.80 21.23 -12.98
C ILE A 276 1.01 19.77 -13.36
N GLU A 277 1.87 19.11 -12.61
CA GLU A 277 2.18 17.70 -12.83
C GLU A 277 1.02 16.80 -12.37
N THR A 278 0.69 15.83 -13.22
CA THR A 278 -0.38 14.86 -12.98
C THR A 278 0.14 13.44 -13.16
N ARG A 279 -0.57 12.48 -12.57
CA ARG A 279 -0.36 11.04 -12.75
C ARG A 279 -1.72 10.32 -12.82
N PRO A 280 -1.81 9.12 -13.42
CA PRO A 280 -2.93 8.22 -13.18
C PRO A 280 -3.05 7.89 -11.69
N ILE A 281 -4.24 7.53 -11.21
CA ILE A 281 -4.41 7.06 -9.83
C ILE A 281 -3.68 5.70 -9.69
N VAL A 282 -2.44 5.79 -9.23
CA VAL A 282 -1.50 4.66 -9.11
C VAL A 282 -1.39 3.91 -10.46
N THR A 283 -1.80 2.64 -10.54
CA THR A 283 -1.74 1.86 -11.77
C THR A 283 -3.00 1.96 -12.63
N GLY A 284 -4.05 2.65 -12.16
CA GLY A 284 -5.40 2.45 -12.69
C GLY A 284 -5.88 1.02 -12.41
N ASP A 285 -6.54 0.40 -13.38
CA ASP A 285 -7.07 -0.96 -13.25
C ASP A 285 -5.98 -2.01 -13.49
N MET A 286 -5.47 -2.61 -12.41
CA MET A 286 -4.45 -3.65 -12.48
C MET A 286 -4.94 -4.88 -13.26
N THR A 287 -6.25 -5.10 -13.34
CA THR A 287 -6.84 -6.26 -14.03
C THR A 287 -6.68 -6.20 -15.55
N LYS A 288 -6.31 -5.03 -16.09
CA LYS A 288 -5.98 -4.82 -17.50
C LYS A 288 -4.47 -4.84 -17.80
N CYS A 289 -3.63 -5.00 -16.78
CA CYS A 289 -2.19 -4.96 -16.97
C CYS A 289 -1.66 -6.25 -17.63
N GLU A 290 -0.74 -6.11 -18.59
CA GLU A 290 -0.12 -7.24 -19.31
C GLU A 290 0.58 -8.25 -18.38
N MET A 291 0.97 -7.83 -17.17
CA MET A 291 1.63 -8.71 -16.20
C MET A 291 0.74 -9.87 -15.76
N LEU A 292 -0.59 -9.74 -15.84
CA LEU A 292 -1.52 -10.77 -15.39
C LEU A 292 -1.49 -12.07 -16.20
N LYS A 293 -0.89 -12.08 -17.41
CA LYS A 293 -0.66 -13.33 -18.15
C LYS A 293 0.22 -14.34 -17.40
N TYR A 294 0.96 -13.88 -16.39
CA TYR A 294 1.83 -14.72 -15.56
C TYR A 294 1.20 -15.13 -14.22
N PHE A 295 -0.04 -14.69 -13.96
CA PHE A 295 -0.72 -14.89 -12.68
C PHE A 295 -1.71 -16.06 -12.77
N ASP A 296 -1.85 -16.77 -11.66
CA ASP A 296 -3.03 -17.57 -11.35
C ASP A 296 -4.00 -16.65 -10.60
N TYR A 297 -5.11 -16.26 -11.23
CA TYR A 297 -6.01 -15.26 -10.68
C TYR A 297 -7.46 -15.44 -11.12
N GLU A 298 -8.37 -14.82 -10.37
CA GLU A 298 -9.76 -14.64 -10.75
C GLU A 298 -10.28 -13.24 -10.37
N LEU A 299 -11.39 -12.83 -10.99
CA LEU A 299 -12.07 -11.57 -10.71
C LEU A 299 -13.36 -11.84 -9.91
N ALA A 300 -13.50 -11.24 -8.74
CA ALA A 300 -14.72 -11.31 -7.93
C ALA A 300 -15.73 -10.26 -8.40
N GLY A 301 -16.52 -10.61 -9.42
CA GLY A 301 -17.54 -9.73 -10.01
C GLY A 301 -16.96 -8.72 -11.01
N SER A 302 -17.69 -7.62 -11.25
CA SER A 302 -17.24 -6.53 -12.13
C SER A 302 -16.18 -5.65 -11.46
N MET A 303 -15.25 -5.14 -12.25
CA MET A 303 -14.22 -4.16 -11.85
C MET A 303 -14.61 -2.73 -12.25
N GLU A 304 -15.91 -2.44 -12.32
CA GLU A 304 -16.46 -1.21 -12.91
C GLU A 304 -15.89 0.09 -12.29
N ASN A 305 -15.58 0.10 -11.00
CA ASN A 305 -15.01 1.28 -10.35
C ASN A 305 -13.51 1.41 -10.64
N ALA A 306 -12.77 0.31 -10.68
CA ALA A 306 -11.38 0.31 -11.14
C ALA A 306 -11.30 0.75 -12.61
N GLU A 307 -12.19 0.26 -13.48
CA GLU A 307 -12.27 0.69 -14.88
C GLU A 307 -12.58 2.18 -15.02
N LEU A 308 -13.52 2.69 -14.20
CA LEU A 308 -13.82 4.12 -14.17
C LEU A 308 -12.60 4.96 -13.74
N ILE A 309 -11.87 4.52 -12.72
CA ILE A 309 -10.63 5.20 -12.32
C ILE A 309 -9.57 5.13 -13.42
N ASP A 310 -9.45 4.00 -14.10
CA ASP A 310 -8.48 3.80 -15.17
C ASP A 310 -8.71 4.75 -16.35
N SER A 311 -9.96 5.00 -16.73
CA SER A 311 -10.32 5.90 -17.83
C SER A 311 -10.45 7.37 -17.42
N ASN A 312 -11.00 7.64 -16.23
CA ASN A 312 -11.42 8.99 -15.82
C ASN A 312 -10.64 9.56 -14.63
N GLY A 313 -9.82 8.74 -13.96
CA GLY A 313 -9.07 9.12 -12.78
C GLY A 313 -7.70 9.72 -13.10
N PHE A 314 -7.31 10.71 -12.31
CA PHE A 314 -5.94 11.21 -12.21
C PHE A 314 -5.69 11.74 -10.80
N PHE A 315 -4.44 11.99 -10.42
CA PHE A 315 -4.13 12.71 -9.20
C PHE A 315 -3.05 13.77 -9.41
N VAL A 316 -3.05 14.76 -8.53
CA VAL A 316 -2.01 15.79 -8.38
C VAL A 316 -1.33 15.68 -7.02
N GLY A 317 -0.12 16.22 -6.91
CA GLY A 317 0.70 16.09 -5.70
C GLY A 317 0.13 16.81 -4.48
N ASN A 318 0.35 16.22 -3.30
CA ASN A 318 0.30 16.91 -2.01
C ASN A 318 1.71 16.91 -1.40
N HIS A 319 2.01 17.95 -0.62
CA HIS A 319 3.34 18.18 -0.07
C HIS A 319 3.28 18.53 1.42
N ASP A 320 4.41 18.42 2.09
CA ASP A 320 4.63 18.82 3.48
C ASP A 320 4.92 20.32 3.65
N VAL A 321 4.62 21.12 2.63
CA VAL A 321 4.71 22.59 2.61
C VAL A 321 3.35 23.19 2.26
N ASP A 322 3.17 24.50 2.49
CA ASP A 322 1.94 25.21 2.09
C ASP A 322 1.84 25.29 0.56
N ILE A 323 0.74 24.78 0.01
CA ILE A 323 0.43 24.79 -1.42
C ILE A 323 -0.93 25.41 -1.73
N ALA A 324 -1.48 26.25 -0.83
CA ALA A 324 -2.80 26.86 -1.00
C ALA A 324 -2.93 27.64 -2.32
N LYS A 325 -1.88 28.37 -2.72
CA LYS A 325 -1.84 29.09 -4.00
C LYS A 325 -1.87 28.14 -5.20
N ASN A 326 -1.22 26.98 -5.09
CA ASN A 326 -1.23 25.97 -6.14
C ASN A 326 -2.61 25.30 -6.27
N ILE A 327 -3.29 25.05 -5.15
CA ILE A 327 -4.68 24.54 -5.14
C ILE A 327 -5.63 25.56 -5.78
N ALA A 328 -5.49 26.84 -5.46
CA ALA A 328 -6.28 27.90 -6.10
C ALA A 328 -6.01 27.99 -7.61
N LEU A 329 -4.75 27.87 -8.03
CA LEU A 329 -4.38 27.81 -9.45
C LEU A 329 -5.02 26.60 -10.15
N LEU A 330 -4.94 25.42 -9.54
CA LEU A 330 -5.61 24.20 -10.02
C LEU A 330 -7.11 24.44 -10.21
N ARG A 331 -7.77 25.03 -9.21
CA ARG A 331 -9.21 25.36 -9.28
C ARG A 331 -9.52 26.29 -10.45
N ASN A 332 -8.74 27.35 -10.63
CA ASN A 332 -8.94 28.32 -11.70
C ASN A 332 -8.79 27.69 -13.10
N ILE A 333 -7.80 26.82 -13.29
CA ILE A 333 -7.59 26.11 -14.56
C ILE A 333 -8.74 25.13 -14.83
N LEU A 334 -9.22 24.44 -13.81
CA LEU A 334 -10.33 23.50 -13.99
C LEU A 334 -11.67 24.21 -14.19
N ASN A 335 -11.87 25.45 -13.72
CA ASN A 335 -13.11 26.20 -13.95
C ASN A 335 -13.34 26.63 -15.40
N VAL A 336 -12.30 26.64 -16.24
CA VAL A 336 -12.40 27.02 -17.65
C VAL A 336 -12.58 25.82 -18.60
N ILE A 337 -12.88 24.64 -18.03
CA ILE A 337 -13.17 23.38 -18.75
C ILE A 337 -14.64 23.06 -18.59
#